data_AF-A0A9W7EV14-F1
#
_entry.id   AF-A0A9W7EV14-F1
#
_cell.length_a   1.000
_cell.length_b   1.000
_cell.length_c   1.000
_cell.angle_alpha   90.00
_cell.angle_beta   90.00
_cell.angle_gamma   90.00
#
_symmetry.space_group_name_H-M   'P 1'
#
loop_
_entity.id
_entity.type
_entity.pdbx_description
1 polymer ?
#
loop_
_entity_poly.entity_id
_entity_poly.type
_entity_poly.pdbx_seq_one_letter_code
_entity_poly.pdbx_strand_id
1 'polypeptide(L)'
;MVDSVQDTIPVAWMRNDDMFGWLRMVGSNPDMLRIANSADFGVNFDVTDAMYNTAMGESGSGTLNAALAAGRLFMMDFSIFGDGVEDNNGKFLHAPKALFAVPVDTTQRLRTVAIQQYQTPSTEHPLMGAPDPGIRDSWDTNSDGSKTFGSSLSEADKKTLVKWAMLKTSVQSAESSYFEVVTHFGRTHLVMEPFMIAANVAFHETHPIRKLLHPHFEGTLHINQGAVDALISEGGVIDKIFPPPISITQSLAVASCKDFLENFNDNLFDVAFQKRGTTTLPAEYPFRDDGMLLWNAIKDWTYKYLTIAYSSDAQMRKDPWLKCFWDLLVSPSGGMLQKVGDNNNGKLHTRRYLSEFLALIIWTSSGQHAATNFPQKDVGAHITMNPTSSWSKGRLDPADLDISNWFDMLPPLHEAFDQLNTEYLLGSVHYNRLGRYEEDYATGHFEGEYREAELEFQAALENVRSTIEARNNEAGTMRGDVWPYEILMPENTPNSINI
;
A
#
# COMPACT_ATOMS: atom_id res chain seq x y z
N MET A 1 -27.85 27.47 8.22
CA MET A 1 -27.70 27.44 9.68
C MET A 1 -27.57 25.98 10.08
N VAL A 2 -26.34 25.54 10.33
CA VAL A 2 -25.99 24.16 10.71
C VAL A 2 -25.30 24.26 12.06
N ASP A 3 -26.09 24.25 13.15
CA ASP A 3 -25.61 24.44 14.52
C ASP A 3 -25.47 23.11 15.30
N SER A 4 -25.40 21.97 14.63
CA SER A 4 -25.11 20.70 15.30
C SER A 4 -24.44 19.70 14.37
N VAL A 5 -23.11 19.77 14.29
CA VAL A 5 -22.30 18.68 13.73
C VAL A 5 -22.11 17.63 14.84
N GLN A 6 -23.12 16.79 15.06
CA GLN A 6 -22.92 15.50 15.73
C GLN A 6 -22.14 14.63 14.76
N ASP A 7 -20.89 14.30 15.11
CA ASP A 7 -19.97 13.33 14.47
C ASP A 7 -20.30 12.97 13.01
N THR A 8 -20.27 13.95 12.10
CA THR A 8 -20.20 13.63 10.67
C THR A 8 -18.79 13.14 10.40
N ILE A 9 -18.66 11.98 9.75
CA ILE A 9 -17.41 11.34 9.28
C ILE A 9 -16.30 12.33 8.83
N PRO A 10 -16.59 13.43 8.08
CA PRO A 10 -15.57 14.44 7.77
C PRO A 10 -14.80 14.98 8.99
N VAL A 11 -15.50 15.28 10.09
CA VAL A 11 -14.88 15.86 11.30
C VAL A 11 -14.00 14.83 12.01
N ALA A 12 -14.36 13.55 12.02
CA ALA A 12 -13.53 12.51 12.63
C ALA A 12 -12.17 12.38 11.93
N TRP A 13 -12.16 12.48 10.59
CA TRP A 13 -10.92 12.42 9.81
C TRP A 13 -9.99 13.61 10.01
N MET A 14 -10.55 14.83 10.08
CA MET A 14 -9.77 16.04 10.40
C MET A 14 -8.93 15.85 11.68
N ARG A 15 -9.34 14.95 12.58
CA ARG A 15 -8.91 14.95 13.98
C ARG A 15 -8.17 13.70 14.42
N ASN A 16 -8.40 12.55 13.78
CA ASN A 16 -7.77 11.30 14.20
C ASN A 16 -6.39 11.11 13.54
N ASP A 17 -5.37 11.73 14.10
CA ASP A 17 -3.98 11.56 13.64
C ASP A 17 -3.44 10.15 13.86
N ASP A 18 -3.97 9.41 14.85
CA ASP A 18 -3.64 8.01 15.08
C ASP A 18 -4.17 7.14 13.93
N MET A 19 -5.41 7.35 13.47
CA MET A 19 -5.98 6.65 12.32
C MET A 19 -5.28 7.06 11.03
N PHE A 20 -4.98 8.35 10.86
CA PHE A 20 -4.12 8.81 9.76
C PHE A 20 -2.84 7.98 9.79
N GLY A 21 -2.04 8.01 10.87
CA GLY A 21 -0.83 7.20 11.01
C GLY A 21 -1.04 5.70 10.76
N TRP A 22 -2.15 5.13 11.25
CA TRP A 22 -2.49 3.72 11.10
C TRP A 22 -2.68 3.29 9.64
N LEU A 23 -3.29 4.12 8.81
CA LEU A 23 -3.51 3.82 7.40
C LEU A 23 -2.21 3.62 6.61
N ARG A 24 -1.05 4.08 7.10
CA ARG A 24 0.26 3.78 6.49
C ARG A 24 0.70 2.33 6.69
N MET A 25 0.10 1.67 7.66
CA MET A 25 0.46 0.31 8.09
C MET A 25 -0.58 -0.72 7.64
N VAL A 26 -1.82 -0.29 7.39
CA VAL A 26 -2.96 -1.17 7.07
C VAL A 26 -3.88 -0.69 5.94
N GLY A 27 -3.73 0.55 5.47
CA GLY A 27 -4.57 1.10 4.39
C GLY A 27 -4.23 0.48 3.04
N SER A 28 -4.73 1.08 1.95
CA SER A 28 -4.55 0.55 0.59
C SER A 28 -3.09 0.56 0.09
N ASN A 29 -2.20 1.35 0.70
CA ASN A 29 -0.80 1.46 0.30
C ASN A 29 0.19 1.24 1.46
N PRO A 30 0.20 0.05 2.07
CA PRO A 30 1.04 -0.23 3.23
C PRO A 30 2.51 -0.48 2.86
N ASP A 31 2.95 -0.09 1.66
CA ASP A 31 4.28 -0.38 1.11
C ASP A 31 5.15 0.86 0.89
N MET A 32 4.63 2.05 1.18
CA MET A 32 5.31 3.32 0.89
C MET A 32 6.17 3.83 2.04
N LEU A 33 5.79 3.56 3.29
CA LEU A 33 6.48 4.09 4.46
C LEU A 33 7.94 3.56 4.53
N ARG A 34 8.91 4.47 4.67
CA ARG A 34 10.33 4.12 4.85
C ARG A 34 10.94 4.83 6.05
N ILE A 35 12.05 4.32 6.56
CA ILE A 35 12.85 5.02 7.57
C ILE A 35 13.36 6.36 6.98
N ALA A 36 13.30 7.42 7.78
CA ALA A 36 13.88 8.71 7.43
C ALA A 36 15.40 8.66 7.58
N ASN A 37 16.11 9.42 6.76
CA ASN A 37 17.57 9.57 6.82
C ASN A 37 17.96 11.07 6.85
N SER A 38 19.23 11.37 7.15
CA SER A 38 19.67 12.75 7.31
C SER A 38 19.56 13.60 6.04
N ALA A 39 19.60 12.99 4.84
CA ALA A 39 19.47 13.71 3.57
C ALA A 39 18.02 14.12 3.27
N ASP A 40 17.05 13.61 4.02
CA ASP A 40 15.64 13.98 3.88
C ASP A 40 15.34 15.38 4.47
N PHE A 41 16.21 15.88 5.36
CA PHE A 41 16.02 17.16 6.06
C PHE A 41 16.88 18.25 5.42
N GLY A 42 16.38 19.50 5.44
CA GLY A 42 17.11 20.64 4.91
C GLY A 42 16.18 21.83 4.63
N VAL A 43 16.66 22.78 3.81
CA VAL A 43 15.93 24.04 3.54
C VAL A 43 14.53 23.86 2.97
N ASN A 44 14.29 22.76 2.24
CA ASN A 44 12.98 22.45 1.65
C ASN A 44 12.12 21.53 2.51
N PHE A 45 12.58 21.14 3.71
CA PHE A 45 11.83 20.33 4.67
C PHE A 45 12.42 20.51 6.09
N ASP A 46 12.33 21.74 6.60
CA ASP A 46 12.97 22.20 7.85
C ASP A 46 12.16 21.84 9.10
N VAL A 47 12.04 20.54 9.38
CA VAL A 47 11.34 20.04 10.57
C VAL A 47 12.16 20.36 11.82
N THR A 48 11.53 21.00 12.80
CA THR A 48 12.21 21.45 14.03
C THR A 48 12.01 20.48 15.20
N ASP A 49 12.90 20.55 16.19
CA ASP A 49 12.74 19.83 17.47
C ASP A 49 11.41 20.21 18.16
N ALA A 50 10.95 21.46 18.01
CA ALA A 50 9.68 21.90 18.57
C ALA A 50 8.50 21.17 17.93
N MET A 51 8.45 21.05 16.60
CA MET A 51 7.41 20.29 15.89
C MET A 51 7.40 18.82 16.31
N TYR A 52 8.58 18.20 16.41
CA TYR A 52 8.73 16.83 16.89
C TYR A 52 8.20 16.66 18.32
N ASN A 53 8.61 17.53 19.25
CA ASN A 53 8.21 17.43 20.64
C ASN A 53 6.70 17.69 20.83
N THR A 54 6.10 18.63 20.10
CA THR A 54 4.64 18.83 20.07
C THR A 54 3.91 17.56 19.64
N ALA A 55 4.34 16.93 18.54
CA ALA A 55 3.71 15.71 18.04
C ALA A 55 3.79 14.54 19.04
N MET A 56 4.92 14.42 19.75
CA MET A 56 5.14 13.37 20.73
C MET A 56 4.47 13.62 22.10
N GLY A 57 4.05 14.85 22.40
CA GLY A 57 3.40 15.21 23.67
C GLY A 57 4.31 14.94 24.87
N GLU A 58 3.75 14.38 25.96
CA GLU A 58 4.51 14.06 27.19
C GLU A 58 5.67 13.07 26.96
N SER A 59 5.59 12.28 25.88
CA SER A 59 6.65 11.34 25.44
C SER A 59 7.74 12.02 24.61
N GLY A 60 7.60 13.32 24.33
CA GLY A 60 8.48 14.16 23.51
C GLY A 60 9.64 14.79 24.26
N SER A 61 10.32 14.06 25.15
CA SER A 61 11.60 14.55 25.68
C SER A 61 12.75 14.11 24.76
N GLY A 62 13.10 14.94 23.78
CA GLY A 62 14.20 14.63 22.88
C GLY A 62 14.46 15.65 21.77
N THR A 63 15.35 15.26 20.87
CA THR A 63 15.65 15.99 19.62
C THR A 63 15.31 15.12 18.43
N LEU A 64 15.03 15.75 17.30
CA LEU A 64 14.81 15.10 16.02
C LEU A 64 16.03 14.23 15.64
N ASN A 65 17.24 14.76 15.87
CA ASN A 65 18.49 14.02 15.61
C ASN A 65 18.63 12.77 16.49
N ALA A 66 18.21 12.82 17.76
CA ALA A 66 18.23 11.65 18.63
C ALA A 66 17.19 10.61 18.18
N ALA A 67 16.00 11.04 17.75
CA ALA A 67 14.98 10.16 17.19
C ALA A 67 15.43 9.50 15.88
N LEU A 68 16.10 10.27 15.01
CA LEU A 68 16.69 9.79 13.76
C LEU A 68 17.77 8.74 14.03
N ALA A 69 18.71 9.03 14.94
CA ALA A 69 19.78 8.10 15.31
C ALA A 69 19.24 6.81 15.97
N ALA A 70 18.09 6.88 16.62
CA ALA A 70 17.39 5.73 17.20
C ALA A 70 16.51 4.97 16.19
N GLY A 71 16.44 5.40 14.92
CA GLY A 71 15.62 4.76 13.89
C GLY A 71 14.11 4.87 14.12
N ARG A 72 13.66 5.95 14.79
CA ARG A 72 12.25 6.16 15.15
C ARG A 72 11.50 7.10 14.21
N LEU A 73 12.15 7.65 13.20
CA LEU A 73 11.56 8.57 12.22
C LEU A 73 11.30 7.86 10.90
N PHE A 74 10.13 8.11 10.33
CA PHE A 74 9.66 7.52 9.08
C PHE A 74 9.10 8.60 8.16
N MET A 75 9.12 8.35 6.86
CA MET A 75 8.79 9.34 5.84
C MET A 75 7.95 8.73 4.73
N MET A 76 7.02 9.52 4.21
CA MET A 76 6.47 9.39 2.87
C MET A 76 6.87 10.61 2.04
N ASP A 77 7.40 10.37 0.84
CA ASP A 77 7.86 11.40 -0.07
C ASP A 77 7.28 11.17 -1.47
N PHE A 78 6.46 12.11 -1.92
CA PHE A 78 5.75 12.06 -3.19
C PHE A 78 6.45 12.85 -4.31
N SER A 79 7.77 13.04 -4.22
CA SER A 79 8.59 13.71 -5.24
C SER A 79 8.54 13.08 -6.63
N ILE A 80 8.03 11.85 -6.77
CA ILE A 80 7.72 11.23 -8.07
C ILE A 80 6.74 12.08 -8.91
N PHE A 81 5.91 12.90 -8.26
CA PHE A 81 5.00 13.83 -8.93
C PHE A 81 5.62 15.22 -9.17
N GLY A 82 6.93 15.36 -9.02
CA GLY A 82 7.61 16.67 -9.11
C GLY A 82 7.20 17.58 -7.96
N ASP A 83 6.77 18.80 -8.27
CA ASP A 83 6.26 19.77 -7.28
C ASP A 83 4.73 19.89 -7.35
N GLY A 84 4.05 18.83 -7.78
CA GLY A 84 2.60 18.76 -8.00
C GLY A 84 2.18 19.02 -9.45
N VAL A 85 0.94 18.67 -9.76
CA VAL A 85 0.35 18.76 -11.10
C VAL A 85 -1.09 19.29 -11.00
N GLU A 86 -1.44 20.26 -11.84
CA GLU A 86 -2.83 20.65 -12.09
C GLU A 86 -3.28 19.96 -13.38
N ASP A 87 -4.32 19.13 -13.29
CA ASP A 87 -4.94 18.47 -14.43
C ASP A 87 -5.91 19.43 -15.15
N ASN A 88 -6.10 19.23 -16.45
CA ASN A 88 -7.00 19.96 -17.32
C ASN A 88 -8.48 19.87 -16.88
N ASN A 89 -8.84 18.90 -16.03
CA ASN A 89 -10.19 18.75 -15.49
C ASN A 89 -10.41 19.47 -14.14
N GLY A 90 -9.46 20.30 -13.70
CA GLY A 90 -9.56 21.04 -12.43
C GLY A 90 -9.15 20.26 -11.19
N LYS A 91 -8.62 19.04 -11.37
CA LYS A 91 -8.02 18.24 -10.29
C LYS A 91 -6.60 18.74 -10.00
N PHE A 92 -6.23 18.74 -8.74
CA PHE A 92 -4.91 19.04 -8.23
C PHE A 92 -4.30 17.78 -7.62
N LEU A 93 -3.09 17.46 -8.06
CA LEU A 93 -2.20 16.52 -7.40
C LEU A 93 -1.11 17.30 -6.68
N HIS A 94 -1.11 17.21 -5.37
CA HIS A 94 -0.02 17.69 -4.54
C HIS A 94 1.17 16.71 -4.60
N ALA A 95 2.36 17.17 -4.20
CA ALA A 95 3.54 16.32 -4.09
C ALA A 95 4.14 16.39 -2.67
N PRO A 96 3.39 15.94 -1.66
CA PRO A 96 3.73 16.22 -0.28
C PRO A 96 4.93 15.44 0.25
N LYS A 97 5.44 15.93 1.37
CA LYS A 97 6.31 15.19 2.29
C LYS A 97 5.62 15.10 3.64
N ALA A 98 5.57 13.89 4.20
CA ALA A 98 4.99 13.64 5.51
C ALA A 98 5.99 12.89 6.39
N LEU A 99 6.33 13.48 7.54
CA LEU A 99 7.19 12.88 8.54
C LEU A 99 6.33 12.26 9.65
N PHE A 100 6.70 11.05 10.04
CA PHE A 100 6.11 10.30 11.13
C PHE A 100 7.18 9.90 12.14
N ALA A 101 6.76 9.65 13.38
CA ALA A 101 7.63 9.15 14.43
C ALA A 101 6.91 8.15 15.33
N VAL A 102 7.68 7.21 15.87
CA VAL A 102 7.22 6.31 16.93
C VAL A 102 7.70 6.86 18.28
N PRO A 103 6.80 7.08 19.26
CA PRO A 103 7.19 7.57 20.57
C PRO A 103 8.03 6.53 21.32
N VAL A 104 8.76 6.97 22.35
CA VAL A 104 9.58 6.10 23.21
C VAL A 104 8.71 5.30 24.20
N ASP A 105 7.45 5.67 24.37
CA ASP A 105 6.51 5.03 25.28
C ASP A 105 5.99 3.66 24.79
N THR A 106 5.11 3.05 25.58
CA THR A 106 4.56 1.71 25.35
C THR A 106 3.45 1.66 24.30
N THR A 107 2.94 2.79 23.81
CA THR A 107 1.80 2.78 22.87
C THR A 107 2.21 2.32 21.49
N GLN A 108 3.49 2.46 21.11
CA GLN A 108 4.04 1.94 19.85
C GLN A 108 3.23 2.40 18.62
N ARG A 109 2.59 3.58 18.66
CA ARG A 109 1.79 4.11 17.55
C ARG A 109 2.62 5.00 16.64
N LEU A 110 2.34 4.94 15.33
CA LEU A 110 2.94 5.86 14.37
C LEU A 110 2.23 7.22 14.43
N ARG A 111 2.92 8.26 14.91
CA ARG A 111 2.38 9.61 15.02
C ARG A 111 2.88 10.51 13.92
N THR A 112 2.01 11.38 13.42
CA THR A 112 2.37 12.38 12.43
C THR A 112 3.11 13.54 13.09
N VAL A 113 4.27 13.91 12.53
CA VAL A 113 5.13 14.98 13.06
C VAL A 113 4.97 16.26 12.26
N ALA A 114 5.09 16.19 10.94
CA ALA A 114 5.01 17.36 10.08
C ALA A 114 4.59 16.98 8.66
N ILE A 115 3.89 17.89 7.99
CA ILE A 115 3.47 17.74 6.60
C ILE A 115 3.80 19.02 5.83
N GLN A 116 4.26 18.85 4.59
CA GLN A 116 4.41 19.91 3.58
C GLN A 116 3.65 19.48 2.32
N GLN A 117 2.80 20.32 1.76
CA GLN A 117 1.93 19.96 0.61
C GLN A 117 2.69 19.77 -0.70
N TYR A 118 3.80 20.49 -0.86
CA TYR A 118 4.61 20.51 -2.08
C TYR A 118 6.07 20.21 -1.75
N GLN A 119 6.89 19.88 -2.73
CA GLN A 119 8.33 19.65 -2.52
C GLN A 119 9.06 20.96 -2.19
N THR A 120 8.62 22.07 -2.77
CA THR A 120 9.13 23.41 -2.50
C THR A 120 8.19 24.17 -1.56
N PRO A 121 8.61 24.54 -0.33
CA PRO A 121 7.78 25.34 0.56
C PRO A 121 7.58 26.75 0.03
N SER A 122 6.44 27.35 0.34
CA SER A 122 6.13 28.76 0.03
C SER A 122 5.38 29.42 1.19
N THR A 123 5.15 30.73 1.11
CA THR A 123 4.32 31.44 2.09
C THR A 123 2.86 30.98 2.06
N GLU A 124 2.35 30.55 0.90
CA GLU A 124 0.97 30.01 0.77
C GLU A 124 0.87 28.55 1.21
N HIS A 125 1.99 27.82 1.15
CA HIS A 125 2.08 26.39 1.42
C HIS A 125 3.32 26.06 2.29
N PRO A 126 3.36 26.55 3.54
CA PRO A 126 4.48 26.27 4.44
C PRO A 126 4.48 24.82 4.91
N LEU A 127 5.64 24.35 5.37
CA LEU A 127 5.74 23.20 6.27
C LEU A 127 4.98 23.50 7.56
N MET A 128 4.18 22.54 8.04
CA MET A 128 3.49 22.66 9.31
C MET A 128 3.72 21.41 10.16
N GLY A 129 4.05 21.61 11.43
CA GLY A 129 4.06 20.54 12.43
C GLY A 129 2.64 20.15 12.86
N ALA A 130 2.46 18.94 13.37
CA ALA A 130 1.17 18.51 13.88
C ALA A 130 0.67 19.48 14.99
N PRO A 131 -0.64 19.81 15.03
CA PRO A 131 -1.20 20.66 16.07
C PRO A 131 -0.97 20.07 17.46
N ASP A 132 -0.98 20.93 18.48
CA ASP A 132 -0.86 20.51 19.87
C ASP A 132 -1.92 19.44 20.23
N PRO A 133 -1.56 18.35 20.94
CA PRO A 133 -2.50 17.33 21.41
C PRO A 133 -3.75 17.91 22.09
N GLY A 134 -3.57 18.95 22.92
CA GLY A 134 -4.67 19.63 23.60
C GLY A 134 -5.63 20.37 22.66
N ILE A 135 -5.22 20.65 21.42
CA ILE A 135 -6.08 21.22 20.36
C ILE A 135 -6.67 20.10 19.51
N ARG A 136 -5.85 19.20 18.96
CA ARG A 136 -6.31 18.15 18.03
C ARG A 136 -7.21 17.10 18.69
N ASP A 137 -6.93 16.76 19.95
CA ASP A 137 -7.61 15.70 20.70
C ASP A 137 -8.66 16.25 21.69
N SER A 138 -8.92 17.56 21.67
CA SER A 138 -9.93 18.19 22.54
C SER A 138 -11.31 17.56 22.34
N TRP A 139 -12.16 17.55 23.37
CA TRP A 139 -13.57 17.14 23.29
C TRP A 139 -14.38 17.89 24.34
N ASP A 140 -15.53 18.43 23.95
CA ASP A 140 -16.54 18.98 24.84
C ASP A 140 -17.56 17.88 25.15
N THR A 141 -17.79 17.58 26.43
CA THR A 141 -18.83 16.61 26.80
C THR A 141 -20.13 17.37 27.08
N ASN A 142 -21.14 17.13 26.25
CA ASN A 142 -22.47 17.68 26.41
C ASN A 142 -23.16 17.08 27.64
N SER A 143 -24.24 17.75 28.09
CA SER A 143 -25.01 17.33 29.27
C SER A 143 -25.67 15.95 29.15
N ASP A 144 -25.87 15.45 27.93
CA ASP A 144 -26.42 14.11 27.64
C ASP A 144 -25.33 13.03 27.55
N GLY A 145 -24.07 13.37 27.80
CA GLY A 145 -22.92 12.47 27.67
C GLY A 145 -22.40 12.32 26.25
N SER A 146 -23.07 12.89 25.24
CA SER A 146 -22.50 13.00 23.89
C SER A 146 -21.30 13.93 23.92
N LYS A 147 -20.32 13.69 23.05
CA LYS A 147 -19.19 14.59 22.90
C LYS A 147 -19.40 15.44 21.65
N THR A 148 -19.28 16.76 21.79
CA THR A 148 -19.08 17.67 20.65
C THR A 148 -17.62 18.06 20.61
N PHE A 149 -17.14 18.47 19.44
CA PHE A 149 -15.78 18.97 19.35
C PHE A 149 -15.70 20.42 19.00
N GLY A 150 -14.74 21.08 19.64
CA GLY A 150 -14.30 22.38 19.18
C GLY A 150 -15.33 23.48 19.42
N SER A 151 -16.36 23.20 20.23
CA SER A 151 -17.28 24.25 20.67
C SER A 151 -16.56 25.18 21.65
N SER A 152 -15.61 24.67 22.43
CA SER A 152 -14.72 25.44 23.31
C SER A 152 -13.44 25.97 22.64
N LEU A 153 -13.10 25.52 21.43
CA LEU A 153 -11.88 25.94 20.74
C LEU A 153 -11.98 27.39 20.28
N SER A 154 -10.85 28.10 20.34
CA SER A 154 -10.78 29.46 19.79
C SER A 154 -10.86 29.43 18.26
N GLU A 155 -11.23 30.56 17.65
CA GLU A 155 -11.23 30.67 16.18
C GLU A 155 -9.84 30.41 15.56
N ALA A 156 -8.76 30.73 16.27
CA ALA A 156 -7.39 30.43 15.83
C ALA A 156 -7.10 28.92 15.83
N ASP A 157 -7.59 28.21 16.85
CA ASP A 157 -7.42 26.75 16.94
C ASP A 157 -8.24 26.03 15.88
N LYS A 158 -9.47 26.50 15.63
CA LYS A 158 -10.31 25.98 14.53
C LYS A 158 -9.61 26.14 13.17
N LYS A 159 -9.04 27.32 12.89
CA LYS A 159 -8.26 27.56 11.67
C LYS A 159 -7.04 26.63 11.58
N THR A 160 -6.34 26.41 12.68
CA THR A 160 -5.21 25.48 12.75
C THR A 160 -5.61 24.06 12.35
N LEU A 161 -6.76 23.59 12.83
CA LEU A 161 -7.29 22.27 12.48
C LEU A 161 -7.75 22.15 11.03
N VAL A 162 -8.31 23.22 10.46
CA VAL A 162 -8.62 23.28 9.02
C VAL A 162 -7.33 23.15 8.18
N LYS A 163 -6.28 23.94 8.50
CA LYS A 163 -4.98 23.83 7.80
C LYS A 163 -4.44 22.40 7.88
N TRP A 164 -4.53 21.77 9.06
CA TRP A 164 -4.06 20.41 9.26
C TRP A 164 -4.86 19.36 8.46
N ALA A 165 -6.18 19.50 8.38
CA ALA A 165 -7.01 18.65 7.54
C ALA A 165 -6.65 18.77 6.06
N MET A 166 -6.46 19.99 5.56
CA MET A 166 -6.02 20.26 4.19
C MET A 166 -4.66 19.62 3.88
N LEU A 167 -3.72 19.68 4.83
CA LEU A 167 -2.43 19.02 4.74
C LEU A 167 -2.58 17.49 4.69
N LYS A 168 -3.36 16.88 5.58
CA LYS A 168 -3.63 15.43 5.54
C LYS A 168 -4.33 15.01 4.25
N THR A 169 -5.30 15.78 3.76
CA THR A 169 -5.95 15.54 2.46
C THR A 169 -4.96 15.57 1.30
N SER A 170 -3.99 16.50 1.31
CA SER A 170 -2.94 16.52 0.28
C SER A 170 -2.10 15.23 0.28
N VAL A 171 -1.78 14.70 1.46
CA VAL A 171 -1.07 13.42 1.61
C VAL A 171 -1.94 12.26 1.12
N GLN A 172 -3.20 12.17 1.53
CA GLN A 172 -4.08 11.06 1.13
C GLN A 172 -4.37 11.05 -0.37
N SER A 173 -4.56 12.21 -1.00
CA SER A 173 -4.80 12.27 -2.45
C SER A 173 -3.56 11.90 -3.25
N ALA A 174 -2.38 12.36 -2.81
CA ALA A 174 -1.11 11.93 -3.41
C ALA A 174 -0.86 10.43 -3.16
N GLU A 175 -1.16 9.93 -1.97
CA GLU A 175 -1.07 8.51 -1.61
C GLU A 175 -1.98 7.67 -2.49
N SER A 176 -3.23 8.07 -2.67
CA SER A 176 -4.21 7.38 -3.51
C SER A 176 -3.79 7.35 -4.98
N SER A 177 -3.25 8.45 -5.50
CA SER A 177 -2.73 8.52 -6.88
C SER A 177 -1.50 7.63 -7.07
N TYR A 178 -0.58 7.62 -6.09
CA TYR A 178 0.59 6.74 -6.10
C TYR A 178 0.18 5.27 -5.98
N PHE A 179 -0.66 4.98 -5.01
CA PHE A 179 -1.23 3.68 -4.73
C PHE A 179 -1.79 3.04 -5.99
N GLU A 180 -2.77 3.71 -6.61
CA GLU A 180 -3.56 3.11 -7.68
C GLU A 180 -2.69 2.81 -8.91
N VAL A 181 -1.79 3.72 -9.24
CA VAL A 181 -1.00 3.66 -10.47
C VAL A 181 0.30 2.87 -10.30
N VAL A 182 0.99 3.06 -9.18
CA VAL A 182 2.33 2.51 -8.93
C VAL A 182 2.23 1.19 -8.17
N THR A 183 1.61 1.19 -7.00
CA THR A 183 1.61 0.01 -6.10
C THR A 183 0.63 -1.06 -6.58
N HIS A 184 -0.57 -0.64 -6.97
CA HIS A 184 -1.63 -1.52 -7.44
C HIS A 184 -1.43 -1.86 -8.92
N PHE A 185 -1.90 -1.03 -9.86
CA PHE A 185 -1.89 -1.39 -11.28
C PHE A 185 -0.51 -1.76 -11.84
N GLY A 186 0.51 -0.92 -11.63
CA GLY A 186 1.85 -1.15 -12.18
C GLY A 186 2.60 -2.35 -11.56
N ARG A 187 2.48 -2.54 -10.24
CA ARG A 187 3.29 -3.52 -9.47
C ARG A 187 2.53 -4.76 -9.01
N THR A 188 1.24 -4.89 -9.33
CA THR A 188 0.51 -6.17 -9.27
C THR A 188 0.02 -6.59 -10.65
N HIS A 189 -0.79 -5.79 -11.34
CA HIS A 189 -1.39 -6.22 -12.62
C HIS A 189 -0.36 -6.33 -13.75
N LEU A 190 0.29 -5.23 -14.11
CA LEU A 190 1.17 -5.17 -15.30
C LEU A 190 2.41 -6.03 -15.13
N VAL A 191 2.99 -6.05 -13.94
CA VAL A 191 4.22 -6.82 -13.66
C VAL A 191 4.02 -8.32 -13.84
N MET A 192 2.78 -8.81 -13.74
CA MET A 192 2.48 -10.22 -13.84
C MET A 192 2.40 -10.74 -15.28
N GLU A 193 2.10 -9.88 -16.26
CA GLU A 193 1.91 -10.28 -17.66
C GLU A 193 3.13 -10.98 -18.28
N PRO A 194 4.38 -10.50 -18.11
CA PRO A 194 5.54 -11.17 -18.69
C PRO A 194 5.70 -12.61 -18.21
N PHE A 195 5.40 -12.88 -16.93
CA PHE A 195 5.46 -14.24 -16.37
C PHE A 195 4.39 -15.15 -16.98
N MET A 196 3.18 -14.63 -17.16
CA MET A 196 2.07 -15.36 -17.76
C MET A 196 2.33 -15.69 -19.23
N ILE A 197 2.80 -14.71 -20.00
CA ILE A 197 3.12 -14.88 -21.41
C ILE A 197 4.27 -15.88 -21.56
N ALA A 198 5.37 -15.70 -20.81
CA ALA A 198 6.51 -16.59 -20.87
C ALA A 198 6.13 -18.03 -20.48
N ALA A 199 5.33 -18.22 -19.42
CA ALA A 199 4.88 -19.54 -19.00
C ALA A 199 4.02 -20.22 -20.07
N ASN A 200 3.14 -19.45 -20.73
CA ASN A 200 2.29 -19.97 -21.81
C ASN A 200 3.07 -20.33 -23.07
N VAL A 201 4.12 -19.59 -23.39
CA VAL A 201 4.98 -19.86 -24.55
C VAL A 201 5.94 -21.02 -24.28
N ALA A 202 6.53 -21.08 -23.08
CA ALA A 202 7.63 -21.98 -22.79
C ALA A 202 7.20 -23.35 -22.27
N PHE A 203 6.08 -23.47 -21.55
CA PHE A 203 5.74 -24.71 -20.86
C PHE A 203 4.59 -25.47 -21.50
N HIS A 204 4.79 -26.78 -21.71
CA HIS A 204 3.70 -27.73 -21.97
C HIS A 204 2.73 -27.78 -20.78
N GLU A 205 1.45 -28.06 -21.02
CA GLU A 205 0.38 -28.10 -20.00
C GLU A 205 0.69 -28.99 -18.79
N THR A 206 1.44 -30.07 -19.02
CA THR A 206 1.83 -31.01 -17.96
C THR A 206 3.11 -30.64 -17.23
N HIS A 207 3.81 -29.58 -17.63
CA HIS A 207 5.05 -29.16 -17.00
C HIS A 207 4.82 -28.74 -15.54
N PRO A 208 5.64 -29.19 -14.57
CA PRO A 208 5.40 -28.95 -13.15
C PRO A 208 5.32 -27.46 -12.79
N ILE A 209 6.19 -26.62 -13.34
CA ILE A 209 6.15 -25.16 -13.07
C ILE A 209 4.88 -24.52 -13.63
N ARG A 210 4.39 -24.96 -14.79
CA ARG A 210 3.12 -24.44 -15.34
C ARG A 210 1.95 -24.85 -14.47
N LYS A 211 1.91 -26.12 -14.04
CA LYS A 211 0.90 -26.59 -13.10
C LYS A 211 0.93 -25.77 -11.82
N LEU A 212 2.10 -25.52 -11.24
CA LEU A 212 2.22 -24.68 -10.04
C LEU A 212 1.64 -23.27 -10.25
N LEU A 213 1.99 -22.60 -11.33
CA LEU A 213 1.62 -21.20 -11.57
C LEU A 213 0.19 -21.01 -12.09
N HIS A 214 -0.42 -22.03 -12.69
CA HIS A 214 -1.69 -21.89 -13.39
C HIS A 214 -2.83 -21.30 -12.53
N PRO A 215 -3.08 -21.77 -11.29
CA PRO A 215 -4.12 -21.19 -10.44
C PRO A 215 -3.84 -19.74 -10.05
N HIS A 216 -2.57 -19.33 -10.04
CA HIS A 216 -2.16 -17.97 -9.68
C HIS A 216 -2.25 -16.98 -10.84
N PHE A 217 -2.51 -17.48 -12.05
CA PHE A 217 -2.67 -16.65 -13.26
C PHE A 217 -4.12 -16.55 -13.74
N GLU A 218 -5.04 -17.21 -13.04
CA GLU A 218 -6.44 -17.27 -13.43
C GLU A 218 -7.09 -15.89 -13.43
N GLY A 219 -7.71 -15.51 -14.56
CA GLY A 219 -8.40 -14.23 -14.71
C GLY A 219 -7.51 -13.02 -15.01
N THR A 220 -6.20 -13.07 -14.69
CA THR A 220 -5.37 -11.85 -14.69
C THR A 220 -5.24 -11.17 -16.05
N LEU A 221 -4.97 -11.92 -17.13
CA LEU A 221 -4.90 -11.31 -18.47
C LEU A 221 -6.25 -10.72 -18.91
N HIS A 222 -7.37 -11.31 -18.46
CA HIS A 222 -8.69 -10.81 -18.80
C HIS A 222 -8.99 -9.49 -18.07
N ILE A 223 -8.73 -9.44 -16.76
CA ILE A 223 -8.98 -8.23 -15.98
C ILE A 223 -8.01 -7.11 -16.34
N ASN A 224 -6.75 -7.42 -16.68
CA ASN A 224 -5.80 -6.42 -17.20
C ASN A 224 -6.31 -5.78 -18.50
N GLN A 225 -6.82 -6.59 -19.44
CA GLN A 225 -7.43 -6.06 -20.66
C GLN A 225 -8.67 -5.20 -20.33
N GLY A 226 -9.51 -5.64 -19.40
CA GLY A 226 -10.65 -4.85 -18.91
C GLY A 226 -10.24 -3.50 -18.31
N ALA A 227 -9.15 -3.47 -17.53
CA ALA A 227 -8.59 -2.25 -16.97
C ALA A 227 -8.06 -1.32 -18.06
N VAL A 228 -7.39 -1.85 -19.09
CA VAL A 228 -6.95 -1.06 -20.25
C VAL A 228 -8.12 -0.41 -20.96
N ASP A 229 -9.21 -1.15 -21.17
CA ASP A 229 -10.35 -0.67 -21.95
C ASP A 229 -11.22 0.33 -21.16
N ALA A 230 -11.44 0.10 -19.87
CA ALA A 230 -12.45 0.84 -19.08
C ALA A 230 -11.89 1.72 -17.94
N LEU A 231 -10.71 1.41 -17.40
CA LEU A 231 -10.16 2.11 -16.24
C LEU A 231 -9.09 3.13 -16.64
N ILE A 232 -8.01 2.66 -17.27
CA ILE A 232 -6.80 3.46 -17.55
C ILE A 232 -6.82 4.11 -18.95
N SER A 233 -7.94 4.03 -19.67
CA SER A 233 -8.15 4.69 -20.96
C SER A 233 -8.50 6.17 -20.80
N GLU A 234 -8.30 6.96 -21.86
CA GLU A 234 -8.77 8.35 -21.91
C GLU A 234 -10.30 8.42 -21.72
N GLY A 235 -10.76 9.21 -20.76
CA GLY A 235 -12.17 9.25 -20.34
C GLY A 235 -12.64 8.03 -19.55
N GLY A 236 -11.74 7.09 -19.22
CA GLY A 236 -11.96 5.99 -18.29
C GLY A 236 -12.18 6.48 -16.85
N VAL A 237 -12.45 5.54 -15.94
CA VAL A 237 -12.75 5.89 -14.54
C VAL A 237 -11.54 6.56 -13.86
N ILE A 238 -10.33 6.05 -14.06
CA ILE A 238 -9.13 6.58 -13.42
C ILE A 238 -8.86 8.02 -13.87
N ASP A 239 -9.02 8.31 -15.17
CA ASP A 239 -8.87 9.66 -15.72
C ASP A 239 -9.85 10.66 -15.11
N LYS A 240 -11.06 10.21 -14.73
CA LYS A 240 -12.09 11.06 -14.13
C LYS A 240 -11.79 11.41 -12.68
N ILE A 241 -11.45 10.41 -11.86
CA ILE A 241 -11.43 10.57 -10.39
C ILE A 241 -10.03 10.73 -9.80
N PHE A 242 -8.96 10.28 -10.47
CA PHE A 242 -7.58 10.45 -10.03
C PHE A 242 -6.82 11.48 -10.85
N PRO A 243 -5.98 12.33 -10.24
CA PRO A 243 -4.91 13.00 -10.94
C PRO A 243 -3.64 12.11 -10.91
N PRO A 244 -2.60 12.37 -11.72
CA PRO A 244 -2.43 13.40 -12.75
C PRO A 244 -3.22 13.04 -14.05
N PRO A 245 -3.12 13.83 -15.14
CA PRO A 245 -3.74 13.46 -16.41
C PRO A 245 -3.38 12.04 -16.86
N ILE A 246 -4.31 11.35 -17.53
CA ILE A 246 -4.16 9.91 -17.85
C ILE A 246 -2.85 9.54 -18.56
N SER A 247 -2.31 10.43 -19.40
CA SER A 247 -1.02 10.20 -20.08
C SER A 247 0.16 10.10 -19.13
N ILE A 248 0.17 10.88 -18.05
CA ILE A 248 1.18 10.82 -16.99
C ILE A 248 0.96 9.55 -16.16
N THR A 249 -0.30 9.26 -15.81
CA THR A 249 -0.70 8.04 -15.09
C THR A 249 -0.23 6.77 -15.81
N GLN A 250 -0.53 6.62 -17.10
CA GLN A 250 -0.07 5.48 -17.91
C GLN A 250 1.46 5.40 -17.95
N SER A 251 2.14 6.53 -18.12
CA SER A 251 3.61 6.57 -18.15
C SER A 251 4.22 6.13 -16.81
N LEU A 252 3.62 6.52 -15.68
CA LEU A 252 4.05 6.12 -14.35
C LEU A 252 3.81 4.63 -14.10
N ALA A 253 2.68 4.07 -14.53
CA ALA A 253 2.41 2.63 -14.42
C ALA A 253 3.42 1.78 -15.22
N VAL A 254 3.76 2.23 -16.44
CA VAL A 254 4.79 1.56 -17.25
C VAL A 254 6.17 1.68 -16.61
N ALA A 255 6.51 2.87 -16.09
CA ALA A 255 7.79 3.10 -15.43
C ALA A 255 7.93 2.26 -14.15
N SER A 256 6.86 2.14 -13.34
CA SER A 256 6.87 1.36 -12.10
C SER A 256 6.96 -0.14 -12.36
N CYS A 257 6.26 -0.65 -13.37
CA CYS A 257 6.37 -2.03 -13.84
C CYS A 257 7.80 -2.33 -14.30
N LYS A 258 8.37 -1.46 -15.16
CA LYS A 258 9.75 -1.60 -15.64
C LYS A 258 10.77 -1.57 -14.51
N ASP A 259 10.64 -0.64 -13.57
CA ASP A 259 11.50 -0.55 -12.38
C ASP A 259 11.43 -1.83 -11.52
N PHE A 260 10.23 -2.39 -11.34
CA PHE A 260 10.06 -3.65 -10.63
C PHE A 260 10.80 -4.79 -11.34
N LEU A 261 10.58 -4.96 -12.65
CA LEU A 261 11.19 -6.05 -13.42
C LEU A 261 12.71 -5.92 -13.50
N GLU A 262 13.23 -4.70 -13.70
CA GLU A 262 14.67 -4.43 -13.74
C GLU A 262 15.33 -4.70 -12.37
N ASN A 263 14.62 -4.44 -11.28
CA ASN A 263 15.08 -4.65 -9.91
C ASN A 263 14.38 -5.82 -9.19
N PHE A 264 14.07 -6.90 -9.91
CA PHE A 264 13.22 -8.00 -9.41
C PHE A 264 13.59 -8.49 -8.00
N ASN A 265 14.87 -8.79 -7.74
CA ASN A 265 15.31 -9.29 -6.44
C ASN A 265 15.15 -8.27 -5.29
N ASP A 266 15.14 -6.97 -5.58
CA ASP A 266 14.88 -5.94 -4.57
C ASP A 266 13.41 -5.94 -4.09
N ASN A 267 12.53 -6.59 -4.85
CA ASN A 267 11.09 -6.67 -4.59
C ASN A 267 10.68 -8.00 -3.93
N LEU A 268 11.62 -8.92 -3.64
CA LEU A 268 11.33 -10.04 -2.73
C LEU A 268 10.79 -9.47 -1.42
N PHE A 269 9.70 -10.04 -0.90
CA PHE A 269 8.91 -9.40 0.15
C PHE A 269 9.75 -9.00 1.37
N ASP A 270 10.61 -9.90 1.86
CA ASP A 270 11.55 -9.64 2.96
C ASP A 270 12.65 -8.63 2.61
N VAL A 271 13.16 -8.65 1.38
CA VAL A 271 14.16 -7.69 0.88
C VAL A 271 13.57 -6.28 0.77
N ALA A 272 12.30 -6.15 0.36
CA ALA A 272 11.62 -4.87 0.22
C ALA A 272 11.55 -4.11 1.57
N PHE A 273 11.23 -4.81 2.69
CA PHE A 273 11.27 -4.20 4.02
C PHE A 273 12.69 -3.82 4.46
N GLN A 274 13.70 -4.62 4.10
CA GLN A 274 15.09 -4.27 4.40
C GLN A 274 15.51 -2.99 3.68
N LYS A 275 15.16 -2.87 2.39
CA LYS A 275 15.45 -1.69 1.55
C LYS A 275 14.79 -0.42 2.09
N ARG A 276 13.57 -0.52 2.62
CA ARG A 276 12.87 0.59 3.29
C ARG A 276 13.34 0.86 4.71
N GLY A 277 14.17 0.00 5.30
CA GLY A 277 14.58 0.08 6.70
C GLY A 277 13.43 -0.20 7.67
N THR A 278 12.45 -1.00 7.25
CA THR A 278 11.19 -1.27 7.97
C THR A 278 11.04 -2.72 8.43
N THR A 279 12.11 -3.52 8.39
CA THR A 279 12.09 -4.92 8.86
C THR A 279 11.70 -5.04 10.33
N THR A 280 12.16 -4.10 11.15
CA THR A 280 11.81 -3.99 12.57
C THR A 280 11.34 -2.58 12.83
N LEU A 281 10.11 -2.43 13.28
CA LEU A 281 9.59 -1.16 13.77
C LEU A 281 9.17 -1.36 15.22
N PRO A 282 9.39 -0.35 16.08
CA PRO A 282 8.77 -0.35 17.39
C PRO A 282 7.24 -0.23 17.29
N ALA A 283 6.68 0.19 16.15
CA ALA A 283 5.23 0.26 15.94
C ALA A 283 4.65 -1.01 15.31
N GLU A 284 3.36 -1.25 15.57
CA GLU A 284 2.56 -2.28 14.90
C GLU A 284 2.61 -2.10 13.37
N TYR A 285 2.88 -3.18 12.64
CA TYR A 285 2.89 -3.18 11.17
C TYR A 285 2.22 -4.44 10.63
N PRO A 286 0.87 -4.54 10.69
CA PRO A 286 0.17 -5.78 10.35
C PRO A 286 0.45 -6.29 8.94
N PHE A 287 0.51 -5.41 7.93
CA PHE A 287 0.86 -5.81 6.57
C PHE A 287 2.22 -6.54 6.49
N ARG A 288 3.26 -5.99 7.15
CA ARG A 288 4.57 -6.66 7.26
C ARG A 288 4.46 -7.97 8.02
N ASP A 289 3.87 -7.93 9.21
CA ASP A 289 3.95 -9.02 10.17
C ASP A 289 3.11 -10.22 9.76
N ASP A 290 1.97 -10.00 9.12
CA ASP A 290 1.07 -11.03 8.62
C ASP A 290 1.50 -11.48 7.21
N GLY A 291 1.92 -10.54 6.36
CA GLY A 291 2.51 -10.86 5.06
C GLY A 291 3.77 -11.70 5.15
N MET A 292 4.59 -11.51 6.19
CA MET A 292 5.81 -12.33 6.38
C MET A 292 5.47 -13.79 6.71
N LEU A 293 4.35 -14.05 7.39
CA LEU A 293 3.88 -15.41 7.66
C LEU A 293 3.46 -16.10 6.35
N LEU A 294 2.65 -15.42 5.54
CA LEU A 294 2.24 -15.92 4.22
C LEU A 294 3.43 -16.09 3.28
N TRP A 295 4.32 -15.10 3.20
CA TRP A 295 5.55 -15.14 2.39
C TRP A 295 6.40 -16.36 2.70
N ASN A 296 6.63 -16.65 3.99
CA ASN A 296 7.41 -17.81 4.38
C ASN A 296 6.68 -19.13 4.04
N ALA A 297 5.37 -19.21 4.24
CA ALA A 297 4.58 -20.38 3.84
C ALA A 297 4.64 -20.63 2.32
N ILE A 298 4.55 -19.57 1.51
CA ILE A 298 4.67 -19.65 0.05
C ILE A 298 6.09 -20.06 -0.38
N LYS A 299 7.14 -19.53 0.25
CA LYS A 299 8.53 -19.96 -0.01
C LYS A 299 8.72 -21.45 0.31
N ASP A 300 8.24 -21.91 1.44
CA ASP A 300 8.36 -23.33 1.83
C ASP A 300 7.57 -24.24 0.88
N TRP A 301 6.35 -23.83 0.51
CA TRP A 301 5.51 -24.50 -0.50
C TRP A 301 6.24 -24.65 -1.84
N THR A 302 6.71 -23.54 -2.40
CA THR A 302 7.41 -23.55 -3.70
C THR A 302 8.71 -24.36 -3.64
N TYR A 303 9.46 -24.29 -2.54
CA TYR A 303 10.68 -25.07 -2.38
C TYR A 303 10.40 -26.56 -2.34
N LYS A 304 9.43 -26.99 -1.51
CA LYS A 304 8.99 -28.39 -1.43
C LYS A 304 8.51 -28.88 -2.81
N TYR A 305 7.66 -28.11 -3.48
CA TYR A 305 7.17 -28.42 -4.83
C TYR A 305 8.31 -28.65 -5.83
N LEU A 306 9.30 -27.76 -5.85
CA LEU A 306 10.46 -27.86 -6.73
C LEU A 306 11.37 -29.05 -6.40
N THR A 307 11.43 -29.49 -5.14
CA THR A 307 12.20 -30.69 -4.77
C THR A 307 11.57 -31.98 -5.27
N ILE A 308 10.24 -32.00 -5.46
CA ILE A 308 9.51 -33.09 -6.12
C ILE A 308 9.77 -33.03 -7.64
N ALA A 309 9.67 -31.85 -8.23
CA ALA A 309 9.87 -31.65 -9.68
C ALA A 309 11.32 -31.91 -10.14
N TYR A 310 12.30 -31.55 -9.31
CA TYR A 310 13.72 -31.67 -9.62
C TYR A 310 14.49 -32.24 -8.43
N SER A 311 15.12 -33.39 -8.64
CA SER A 311 15.99 -34.08 -7.67
C SER A 311 17.26 -33.30 -7.31
N SER A 312 17.73 -32.41 -8.18
CA SER A 312 18.94 -31.60 -7.97
C SER A 312 18.97 -30.34 -8.83
N ASP A 313 19.79 -29.37 -8.44
CA ASP A 313 20.04 -28.14 -9.22
C ASP A 313 20.63 -28.45 -10.61
N ALA A 314 21.33 -29.58 -10.74
CA ALA A 314 21.88 -30.03 -12.02
C ALA A 314 20.80 -30.56 -12.98
N GLN A 315 19.76 -31.22 -12.46
CA GLN A 315 18.61 -31.63 -13.27
C GLN A 315 17.79 -30.42 -13.70
N MET A 316 17.49 -29.50 -12.77
CA MET A 316 16.78 -28.26 -13.04
C MET A 316 17.44 -27.47 -14.18
N ARG A 317 18.77 -27.26 -14.12
CA ARG A 317 19.51 -26.53 -15.16
C ARG A 317 19.54 -27.22 -16.54
N LYS A 318 19.21 -28.52 -16.61
CA LYS A 318 19.11 -29.27 -17.87
C LYS A 318 17.72 -29.22 -18.49
N ASP A 319 16.74 -28.65 -17.79
CA ASP A 319 15.38 -28.53 -18.30
C ASP A 319 15.31 -27.48 -19.43
N PRO A 320 15.04 -27.90 -20.69
CA PRO A 320 15.04 -26.99 -21.83
C PRO A 320 13.84 -26.04 -21.80
N TRP A 321 12.72 -26.42 -21.17
CA TRP A 321 11.52 -25.58 -21.10
C TRP A 321 11.69 -24.50 -20.04
N LEU A 322 12.25 -24.84 -18.88
CA LEU A 322 12.64 -23.85 -17.88
C LEU A 322 13.70 -22.89 -18.43
N LYS A 323 14.66 -23.38 -19.22
CA LYS A 323 15.62 -22.51 -19.91
C LYS A 323 14.92 -21.54 -20.86
N CYS A 324 13.98 -22.02 -21.68
CA CYS A 324 13.20 -21.18 -22.59
C CYS A 324 12.42 -20.10 -21.82
N PHE A 325 11.72 -20.49 -20.75
CA PHE A 325 10.99 -19.57 -19.87
C PHE A 325 11.92 -18.48 -19.31
N TRP A 326 13.07 -18.88 -18.76
CA TRP A 326 14.05 -17.96 -18.20
C TRP A 326 14.62 -17.00 -19.25
N ASP A 327 14.99 -17.52 -20.42
CA ASP A 327 15.53 -16.73 -21.53
C ASP A 327 14.52 -15.66 -21.99
N LEU A 328 13.23 -16.00 -22.09
CA LEU A 328 12.17 -15.04 -22.43
C LEU A 328 12.09 -13.91 -21.41
N LEU A 329 12.11 -14.24 -20.11
CA LEU A 329 12.00 -13.26 -19.03
C LEU A 329 13.17 -12.27 -18.99
N VAL A 330 14.41 -12.73 -19.20
CA VAL A 330 15.58 -11.84 -19.18
C VAL A 330 15.83 -11.13 -20.52
N SER A 331 15.13 -11.52 -21.59
CA SER A 331 15.34 -10.94 -22.91
C SER A 331 14.83 -9.49 -23.01
N PRO A 332 15.49 -8.62 -23.81
CA PRO A 332 15.02 -7.26 -24.06
C PRO A 332 13.64 -7.15 -24.71
N SER A 333 13.20 -8.20 -25.41
CA SER A 333 11.89 -8.27 -26.09
C SER A 333 10.85 -9.07 -25.31
N GLY A 334 11.18 -9.53 -24.11
CA GLY A 334 10.30 -10.27 -23.23
C GLY A 334 10.13 -9.54 -21.91
N GLY A 335 10.53 -10.14 -20.79
CA GLY A 335 10.32 -9.56 -19.46
C GLY A 335 11.31 -8.44 -19.07
N MET A 336 12.45 -8.32 -19.76
CA MET A 336 13.51 -7.36 -19.43
C MET A 336 14.03 -7.45 -17.98
N LEU A 337 13.94 -8.62 -17.33
CA LEU A 337 14.45 -8.79 -15.98
C LEU A 337 15.99 -8.67 -15.98
N GLN A 338 16.53 -7.74 -15.18
CA GLN A 338 17.98 -7.47 -15.11
C GLN A 338 18.60 -7.96 -13.81
N LYS A 339 18.26 -7.36 -12.66
CA LYS A 339 18.74 -7.77 -11.33
C LYS A 339 17.93 -8.95 -10.80
N VAL A 340 18.07 -10.05 -11.52
CA VAL A 340 17.47 -11.36 -11.26
C VAL A 340 18.58 -12.41 -11.27
N GLY A 341 18.29 -13.64 -10.85
CA GLY A 341 19.29 -14.70 -10.64
C GLY A 341 19.87 -14.67 -9.23
N ASP A 342 20.51 -15.76 -8.83
CA ASP A 342 21.03 -16.00 -7.47
C ASP A 342 21.95 -14.88 -6.96
N ASN A 343 22.60 -14.14 -7.88
CA ASN A 343 23.54 -13.05 -7.58
C ASN A 343 23.28 -11.78 -8.42
N ASN A 344 22.02 -11.49 -8.80
CA ASN A 344 21.66 -10.36 -9.66
C ASN A 344 22.37 -10.33 -11.04
N ASN A 345 22.72 -11.51 -11.57
CA ASN A 345 23.52 -11.66 -12.79
C ASN A 345 22.72 -12.16 -14.01
N GLY A 346 21.39 -12.23 -13.89
CA GLY A 346 20.48 -12.73 -14.91
C GLY A 346 20.46 -14.25 -15.06
N LYS A 347 21.13 -15.02 -14.19
CA LYS A 347 21.30 -16.46 -14.34
C LYS A 347 20.66 -17.24 -13.20
N LEU A 348 19.93 -18.29 -13.57
CA LEU A 348 19.33 -19.25 -12.66
C LEU A 348 20.29 -20.42 -12.36
N HIS A 349 20.68 -20.58 -11.10
CA HIS A 349 21.63 -21.63 -10.69
C HIS A 349 21.04 -22.67 -9.74
N THR A 350 20.25 -22.24 -8.76
CA THR A 350 19.78 -23.13 -7.68
C THR A 350 18.26 -23.29 -7.66
N ARG A 351 17.79 -24.44 -7.17
CA ARG A 351 16.35 -24.63 -6.89
C ARG A 351 15.85 -23.71 -5.79
N ARG A 352 16.74 -23.30 -4.87
CA ARG A 352 16.39 -22.35 -3.81
C ARG A 352 16.04 -20.98 -4.38
N TYR A 353 16.86 -20.44 -5.27
CA TYR A 353 16.55 -19.17 -5.91
C TYR A 353 15.31 -19.28 -6.83
N LEU A 354 15.14 -20.41 -7.55
CA LEU A 354 13.90 -20.63 -8.31
C LEU A 354 12.65 -20.61 -7.42
N SER A 355 12.74 -21.17 -6.22
CA SER A 355 11.64 -21.13 -5.23
C SER A 355 11.34 -19.69 -4.83
N GLU A 356 12.34 -18.88 -4.46
CA GLU A 356 12.12 -17.47 -4.09
C GLU A 356 11.54 -16.65 -5.25
N PHE A 357 12.00 -16.92 -6.48
CA PHE A 357 11.48 -16.30 -7.70
C PHE A 357 10.00 -16.66 -7.94
N LEU A 358 9.63 -17.94 -7.86
CA LEU A 358 8.25 -18.39 -8.02
C LEU A 358 7.37 -17.95 -6.84
N ALA A 359 7.93 -17.88 -5.63
CA ALA A 359 7.24 -17.39 -4.46
C ALA A 359 6.86 -15.91 -4.63
N LEU A 360 7.72 -15.07 -5.22
CA LEU A 360 7.38 -13.67 -5.48
C LEU A 360 6.23 -13.55 -6.47
N ILE A 361 6.22 -14.35 -7.54
CA ILE A 361 5.10 -14.42 -8.48
C ILE A 361 3.79 -14.77 -7.76
N ILE A 362 3.81 -15.81 -6.92
CA ILE A 362 2.62 -16.25 -6.16
C ILE A 362 2.20 -15.17 -5.16
N TRP A 363 3.14 -14.59 -4.41
CA TRP A 363 2.88 -13.50 -3.46
C TRP A 363 2.25 -12.29 -4.15
N THR A 364 2.83 -11.84 -5.27
CA THR A 364 2.31 -10.70 -6.04
C THR A 364 0.88 -10.95 -6.50
N SER A 365 0.57 -12.16 -6.94
CA SER A 365 -0.77 -12.54 -7.43
C SER A 365 -1.79 -12.77 -6.32
N SER A 366 -1.33 -12.92 -5.07
CA SER A 366 -2.16 -13.26 -3.91
C SER A 366 -2.09 -12.17 -2.85
N GLY A 367 -1.22 -12.32 -1.84
CA GLY A 367 -1.13 -11.44 -0.68
C GLY A 367 -0.84 -9.98 -1.02
N GLN A 368 0.03 -9.70 -2.00
CA GLN A 368 0.29 -8.32 -2.41
C GLN A 368 -0.97 -7.68 -3.02
N HIS A 369 -1.55 -8.33 -4.03
CA HIS A 369 -2.76 -7.84 -4.66
C HIS A 369 -3.91 -7.70 -3.66
N ALA A 370 -4.09 -8.67 -2.77
CA ALA A 370 -5.10 -8.58 -1.72
C ALA A 370 -4.92 -7.36 -0.82
N ALA A 371 -3.69 -7.12 -0.34
CA ALA A 371 -3.35 -5.99 0.51
C ALA A 371 -3.53 -4.63 -0.17
N THR A 372 -3.42 -4.58 -1.50
CA THR A 372 -3.58 -3.34 -2.27
C THR A 372 -5.01 -3.18 -2.79
N ASN A 373 -5.74 -4.25 -3.07
CA ASN A 373 -7.05 -4.19 -3.71
C ASN A 373 -8.21 -4.09 -2.70
N PHE A 374 -8.26 -4.96 -1.70
CA PHE A 374 -9.46 -5.08 -0.85
C PHE A 374 -9.69 -3.91 0.12
N PRO A 375 -8.65 -3.22 0.65
CA PRO A 375 -8.86 -2.01 1.43
C PRO A 375 -9.59 -0.89 0.68
N GLN A 376 -9.65 -0.91 -0.66
CA GLN A 376 -10.39 0.07 -1.45
C GLN A 376 -11.85 0.18 -0.98
N LYS A 377 -12.50 -0.93 -0.63
CA LYS A 377 -13.90 -0.91 -0.19
C LYS A 377 -14.11 -0.16 1.12
N ASP A 378 -13.28 -0.43 2.12
CA ASP A 378 -13.49 0.09 3.47
C ASP A 378 -12.67 1.37 3.75
N VAL A 379 -11.64 1.67 2.96
CA VAL A 379 -10.80 2.87 3.07
C VAL A 379 -11.01 3.78 1.87
N GLY A 380 -10.79 3.25 0.66
CA GLY A 380 -10.86 4.00 -0.61
C GLY A 380 -12.24 4.61 -0.86
N ALA A 381 -13.31 3.91 -0.49
CA ALA A 381 -14.68 4.38 -0.67
C ALA A 381 -15.07 5.53 0.29
N HIS A 382 -14.26 5.85 1.31
CA HIS A 382 -14.52 6.94 2.24
C HIS A 382 -13.87 8.25 1.77
N ILE A 383 -14.60 9.03 0.97
CA ILE A 383 -14.11 10.27 0.31
C ILE A 383 -13.37 11.24 1.24
N THR A 384 -13.84 11.46 2.47
CA THR A 384 -13.17 12.40 3.37
C THR A 384 -11.87 11.85 3.95
N MET A 385 -11.77 10.52 4.09
CA MET A 385 -10.62 9.81 4.65
C MET A 385 -9.59 9.49 3.58
N ASN A 386 -10.03 9.12 2.39
CA ASN A 386 -9.17 8.74 1.28
C ASN A 386 -9.66 9.39 -0.03
N PRO A 387 -9.61 10.73 -0.15
CA PRO A 387 -10.00 11.40 -1.38
C PRO A 387 -9.02 11.01 -2.50
N THR A 388 -9.54 10.54 -3.63
CA THR A 388 -8.72 10.16 -4.79
C THR A 388 -8.09 11.37 -5.48
N SER A 389 -8.74 12.53 -5.40
CA SER A 389 -8.29 13.80 -6.00
C SER A 389 -8.45 14.96 -5.04
N SER A 390 -7.60 16.00 -5.22
CA SER A 390 -7.87 17.32 -4.67
C SER A 390 -8.48 18.25 -5.73
N TRP A 391 -9.36 19.18 -5.33
CA TRP A 391 -10.07 20.09 -6.24
C TRP A 391 -9.79 21.57 -5.98
N SER A 392 -8.81 21.84 -5.13
CA SER A 392 -8.24 23.17 -4.98
C SER A 392 -6.74 23.10 -4.70
N LYS A 393 -6.05 24.24 -4.85
CA LYS A 393 -4.63 24.36 -4.49
C LYS A 393 -4.37 24.11 -3.00
N GLY A 394 -5.40 24.18 -2.15
CA GLY A 394 -5.26 23.94 -0.72
C GLY A 394 -4.41 24.99 -0.02
N ARG A 395 -4.56 26.28 -0.38
CA ARG A 395 -3.83 27.40 0.25
C ARG A 395 -4.06 27.43 1.75
N LEU A 396 -2.99 27.52 2.54
CA LEU A 396 -3.07 27.41 4.00
C LEU A 396 -3.27 28.76 4.70
N ASP A 397 -3.22 29.89 4.00
CA ASP A 397 -3.42 31.22 4.61
C ASP A 397 -4.33 32.18 3.81
N PRO A 398 -5.51 31.74 3.32
CA PRO A 398 -6.49 32.66 2.76
C PRO A 398 -7.09 33.56 3.85
N ALA A 399 -7.52 34.78 3.48
CA ALA A 399 -8.04 35.78 4.41
C ALA A 399 -9.27 35.31 5.19
N ASP A 400 -10.07 34.44 4.57
CA ASP A 400 -11.35 33.90 5.02
C ASP A 400 -11.27 32.41 5.38
N LEU A 401 -10.08 31.91 5.80
CA LEU A 401 -9.90 30.49 6.11
C LEU A 401 -10.95 29.93 7.08
N ASP A 402 -11.75 29.00 6.60
CA ASP A 402 -12.71 28.20 7.37
C ASP A 402 -12.85 26.78 6.79
N ILE A 403 -13.76 25.98 7.35
CA ILE A 403 -13.96 24.58 6.96
C ILE A 403 -14.35 24.41 5.47
N SER A 404 -14.97 25.41 4.84
CA SER A 404 -15.34 25.36 3.43
C SER A 404 -14.11 25.24 2.52
N ASN A 405 -12.98 25.85 2.88
CA ASN A 405 -11.74 25.72 2.11
C ASN A 405 -11.20 24.29 2.10
N TRP A 406 -11.46 23.52 3.16
CA TRP A 406 -11.14 22.10 3.17
C TRP A 406 -12.13 21.30 2.32
N PHE A 407 -13.43 21.61 2.37
CA PHE A 407 -14.40 20.98 1.48
C PHE A 407 -14.14 21.27 0.00
N ASP A 408 -13.65 22.45 -0.34
CA ASP A 408 -13.21 22.80 -1.70
C ASP A 408 -12.02 21.94 -2.18
N MET A 409 -11.25 21.32 -1.26
CA MET A 409 -10.23 20.35 -1.65
C MET A 409 -10.81 18.98 -1.97
N LEU A 410 -12.02 18.62 -1.52
CA LEU A 410 -12.58 17.29 -1.71
C LEU A 410 -13.23 17.13 -3.09
N PRO A 411 -13.38 15.89 -3.59
CA PRO A 411 -14.12 15.63 -4.83
C PRO A 411 -15.54 16.20 -4.82
N PRO A 412 -15.99 16.83 -5.92
CA PRO A 412 -17.39 17.18 -6.10
C PRO A 412 -18.27 15.92 -6.09
N LEU A 413 -19.57 16.10 -5.87
CA LEU A 413 -20.48 14.98 -5.60
C LEU A 413 -20.51 13.92 -6.71
N HIS A 414 -20.34 14.32 -7.97
CA HIS A 414 -20.36 13.38 -9.08
C HIS A 414 -19.14 12.46 -9.05
N GLU A 415 -17.94 13.03 -8.89
CA GLU A 415 -16.68 12.29 -8.83
C GLU A 415 -16.52 11.53 -7.51
N ALA A 416 -17.06 12.07 -6.40
CA ALA A 416 -17.19 11.37 -5.13
C ALA A 416 -18.05 10.10 -5.26
N PHE A 417 -19.13 10.17 -6.05
CA PHE A 417 -19.99 9.01 -6.30
C PHE A 417 -19.31 7.98 -7.20
N ASP A 418 -18.59 8.42 -8.23
CA ASP A 418 -17.77 7.55 -9.08
C ASP A 418 -16.67 6.85 -8.27
N GLN A 419 -15.98 7.57 -7.38
CA GLN A 419 -15.01 7.00 -6.44
C GLN A 419 -15.67 5.93 -5.57
N LEU A 420 -16.77 6.27 -4.88
CA LEU A 420 -17.49 5.33 -4.01
C LEU A 420 -17.83 4.03 -4.75
N ASN A 421 -18.44 4.12 -5.93
CA ASN A 421 -18.85 2.93 -6.68
C ASN A 421 -17.67 2.08 -7.13
N THR A 422 -16.59 2.73 -7.60
CA THR A 422 -15.42 2.04 -8.15
C THR A 422 -14.66 1.32 -7.04
N GLU A 423 -14.28 2.05 -5.99
CA GLU A 423 -13.52 1.53 -4.86
C GLU A 423 -14.29 0.43 -4.12
N TYR A 424 -15.62 0.60 -3.98
CA TYR A 424 -16.48 -0.43 -3.39
C TYR A 424 -16.53 -1.69 -4.27
N LEU A 425 -16.66 -1.54 -5.59
CA LEU A 425 -16.69 -2.69 -6.52
C LEU A 425 -15.38 -3.47 -6.47
N LEU A 426 -14.25 -2.78 -6.69
CA LEU A 426 -12.93 -3.42 -6.75
C LEU A 426 -12.58 -4.11 -5.44
N GLY A 427 -12.88 -3.47 -4.30
CA GLY A 427 -12.60 -4.04 -2.98
C GLY A 427 -13.60 -5.08 -2.47
N SER A 428 -14.66 -5.43 -3.21
CA SER A 428 -15.72 -6.35 -2.73
C SER A 428 -15.70 -7.76 -3.33
N VAL A 429 -14.99 -7.99 -4.43
CA VAL A 429 -15.04 -9.26 -5.16
C VAL A 429 -13.87 -10.15 -4.75
N HIS A 430 -14.15 -11.19 -3.97
CA HIS A 430 -13.19 -12.24 -3.63
C HIS A 430 -13.53 -13.52 -4.40
N TYR A 431 -12.71 -13.88 -5.37
CA TYR A 431 -12.79 -15.15 -6.08
C TYR A 431 -11.63 -16.05 -5.66
N ASN A 432 -11.94 -17.30 -5.33
CA ASN A 432 -11.04 -18.33 -4.79
C ASN A 432 -10.22 -17.90 -3.55
N ARG A 433 -9.37 -18.83 -3.05
CA ARG A 433 -8.61 -18.65 -1.80
C ARG A 433 -7.22 -19.25 -1.91
N LEU A 434 -6.24 -18.58 -1.31
CA LEU A 434 -4.84 -18.99 -1.35
C LEU A 434 -4.68 -20.43 -0.85
N GLY A 435 -4.06 -21.27 -1.69
CA GLY A 435 -3.80 -22.66 -1.35
C GLY A 435 -5.00 -23.59 -1.44
N ARG A 436 -6.19 -23.11 -1.86
CA ARG A 436 -7.37 -23.93 -2.18
C ARG A 436 -7.44 -24.11 -3.70
N TYR A 437 -6.80 -25.16 -4.20
CA TYR A 437 -6.77 -25.44 -5.65
C TYR A 437 -7.81 -26.48 -6.07
N GLU A 438 -8.58 -27.03 -5.14
CA GLU A 438 -9.70 -27.94 -5.43
C GLU A 438 -11.02 -27.22 -5.75
N GLU A 439 -11.18 -25.96 -5.36
CA GLU A 439 -12.44 -25.21 -5.49
C GLU A 439 -12.85 -25.05 -6.96
N ASP A 440 -11.86 -24.88 -7.84
CA ASP A 440 -12.06 -24.60 -9.27
C ASP A 440 -11.79 -25.82 -10.17
N TYR A 441 -11.29 -26.94 -9.61
CA TYR A 441 -10.88 -28.12 -10.36
C TYR A 441 -11.58 -29.38 -9.86
N ALA A 442 -12.50 -29.93 -10.67
CA ALA A 442 -13.43 -31.01 -10.28
C ALA A 442 -12.78 -32.29 -9.73
N THR A 443 -11.51 -32.57 -10.06
CA THR A 443 -10.75 -33.74 -9.60
C THR A 443 -9.56 -33.39 -8.70
N GLY A 444 -9.46 -32.13 -8.29
CA GLY A 444 -8.24 -31.54 -7.71
C GLY A 444 -7.21 -31.17 -8.79
N HIS A 445 -6.34 -30.21 -8.46
CA HIS A 445 -5.32 -29.68 -9.37
C HIS A 445 -3.96 -30.41 -9.26
N PHE A 446 -3.60 -30.83 -8.03
CA PHE A 446 -2.38 -31.59 -7.76
C PHE A 446 -2.69 -33.04 -7.36
N GLU A 447 -1.75 -33.94 -7.69
CA GLU A 447 -1.86 -35.39 -7.42
C GLU A 447 -0.56 -35.93 -6.80
N GLY A 448 -0.64 -37.09 -6.14
CA GLY A 448 0.52 -37.77 -5.56
C GLY A 448 1.30 -36.90 -4.57
N GLU A 449 2.63 -36.91 -4.67
CA GLU A 449 3.52 -36.12 -3.79
C GLU A 449 3.21 -34.61 -3.85
N TYR A 450 2.72 -34.09 -4.99
CA TYR A 450 2.33 -32.69 -5.09
C TYR A 450 1.08 -32.37 -4.26
N ARG A 451 0.12 -33.30 -4.19
CA ARG A 451 -1.06 -33.15 -3.33
C ARG A 451 -0.68 -33.23 -1.84
N GLU A 452 0.26 -34.09 -1.48
CA GLU A 452 0.76 -34.16 -0.10
C GLU A 452 1.42 -32.84 0.31
N ALA A 453 2.28 -32.28 -0.56
CA ALA A 453 2.90 -30.98 -0.33
C ALA A 453 1.86 -29.84 -0.28
N GLU A 454 0.79 -29.91 -1.08
CA GLU A 454 -0.31 -28.93 -1.04
C GLU A 454 -1.03 -28.99 0.31
N LEU A 455 -1.29 -30.18 0.84
CA LEU A 455 -1.91 -30.35 2.17
C LEU A 455 -1.00 -29.80 3.29
N GLU A 456 0.32 -29.97 3.18
CA GLU A 456 1.30 -29.34 4.08
C GLU A 456 1.18 -27.80 4.01
N PHE A 457 1.08 -27.22 2.81
CA PHE A 457 0.89 -25.79 2.62
C PHE A 457 -0.44 -25.29 3.21
N GLN A 458 -1.55 -25.98 2.97
CA GLN A 458 -2.86 -25.66 3.55
C GLN A 458 -2.84 -25.69 5.09
N ALA A 459 -2.13 -26.66 5.69
CA ALA A 459 -1.94 -26.71 7.13
C ALA A 459 -1.08 -25.55 7.65
N ALA A 460 -0.06 -25.12 6.90
CA ALA A 460 0.73 -23.94 7.23
C ALA A 460 -0.14 -22.67 7.21
N LEU A 461 -0.99 -22.50 6.19
CA LEU A 461 -1.93 -21.37 6.11
C LEU A 461 -2.90 -21.34 7.29
N GLU A 462 -3.39 -22.49 7.76
CA GLU A 462 -4.25 -22.57 8.95
C GLU A 462 -3.55 -22.08 10.24
N ASN A 463 -2.25 -22.35 10.37
CA ASN A 463 -1.45 -21.78 11.46
C ASN A 463 -1.28 -20.27 11.32
N VAL A 464 -1.13 -19.76 10.08
CA VAL A 464 -1.10 -18.32 9.81
C VAL A 464 -2.43 -17.68 10.23
N ARG A 465 -3.57 -18.23 9.79
CA ARG A 465 -4.91 -17.79 10.18
C ARG A 465 -5.05 -17.66 11.69
N SER A 466 -4.70 -18.72 12.42
CA SER A 466 -4.76 -18.74 13.89
C SER A 466 -3.88 -17.66 14.55
N THR A 467 -2.72 -17.38 13.97
CA THR A 467 -1.79 -16.34 14.47
C THR A 467 -2.35 -14.94 14.23
N ILE A 468 -2.88 -14.68 13.04
CA ILE A 468 -3.50 -13.38 12.68
C ILE A 468 -4.74 -13.13 13.53
N GLU A 469 -5.59 -14.15 13.72
CA GLU A 469 -6.77 -14.08 14.58
C GLU A 469 -6.41 -13.73 16.03
N ALA A 470 -5.37 -14.37 16.59
CA ALA A 470 -4.89 -14.03 17.94
C ALA A 470 -4.41 -12.57 18.03
N ARG A 471 -3.66 -12.08 17.04
CA ARG A 471 -3.17 -10.69 16.99
C ARG A 471 -4.32 -9.69 16.85
N ASN A 472 -5.33 -9.97 16.03
CA ASN A 472 -6.52 -9.13 15.87
C ASN A 472 -7.40 -9.07 17.12
N ASN A 473 -7.19 -9.96 18.10
CA ASN A 473 -7.93 -9.95 19.37
C ASN A 473 -7.06 -9.53 20.56
N GLU A 474 -5.82 -9.06 20.32
CA GLU A 474 -4.90 -8.65 21.38
C GLU A 474 -5.28 -7.25 21.91
N ALA A 475 -5.83 -7.21 23.12
CA ALA A 475 -6.21 -5.96 23.77
C ALA A 475 -5.00 -5.03 24.00
N GLY A 476 -5.21 -3.72 23.83
CA GLY A 476 -4.15 -2.72 23.96
C GLY A 476 -3.37 -2.45 22.68
N THR A 477 -3.74 -3.10 21.57
CA THR A 477 -3.14 -2.90 20.24
C THR A 477 -4.08 -2.12 19.32
N MET A 478 -3.55 -1.44 18.29
CA MET A 478 -4.35 -0.77 17.27
C MET A 478 -5.24 -1.77 16.53
N ARG A 479 -4.71 -2.95 16.21
CA ARG A 479 -5.50 -4.00 15.53
C ARG A 479 -6.57 -4.65 16.43
N GLY A 480 -6.35 -4.73 17.74
CA GLY A 480 -7.32 -5.31 18.68
C GLY A 480 -8.39 -4.34 19.17
N ASP A 481 -8.03 -3.07 19.38
CA ASP A 481 -8.92 -2.08 19.99
C ASP A 481 -9.59 -1.15 18.97
N VAL A 482 -9.00 -0.98 17.78
CA VAL A 482 -9.43 0.05 16.80
C VAL A 482 -9.92 -0.57 15.50
N TRP A 483 -9.03 -1.24 14.75
CA TRP A 483 -9.38 -1.80 13.44
C TRP A 483 -8.53 -3.05 13.15
N PRO A 484 -9.13 -4.25 13.19
CA PRO A 484 -8.42 -5.50 12.90
C PRO A 484 -7.94 -5.55 11.45
N TYR A 485 -6.76 -6.13 11.23
CA TYR A 485 -6.22 -6.34 9.90
C TYR A 485 -6.55 -7.74 9.41
N GLU A 486 -7.60 -7.85 8.60
CA GLU A 486 -8.15 -9.13 8.13
C GLU A 486 -7.80 -9.44 6.67
N ILE A 487 -7.19 -8.49 5.97
CA ILE A 487 -6.95 -8.58 4.52
C ILE A 487 -6.03 -9.74 4.15
N LEU A 488 -5.02 -10.01 4.98
CA LEU A 488 -4.08 -11.12 4.78
C LEU A 488 -4.47 -12.39 5.54
N MET A 489 -5.71 -12.50 6.00
CA MET A 489 -6.25 -13.80 6.40
C MET A 489 -6.26 -14.72 5.15
N PRO A 490 -5.78 -15.97 5.25
CA PRO A 490 -5.72 -16.87 4.09
C PRO A 490 -7.04 -17.03 3.35
N GLU A 491 -8.17 -17.01 4.05
CA GLU A 491 -9.53 -17.10 3.49
C GLU A 491 -9.97 -15.83 2.72
N ASN A 492 -9.34 -14.69 2.97
CA ASN A 492 -9.60 -13.42 2.31
C ASN A 492 -8.59 -13.10 1.20
N THR A 493 -7.55 -13.93 1.07
CA THR A 493 -6.47 -13.78 0.08
C THR A 493 -6.72 -14.71 -1.11
N PRO A 494 -7.02 -14.22 -2.31
CA PRO A 494 -7.14 -15.04 -3.52
C PRO A 494 -5.84 -15.71 -3.95
N ASN A 495 -5.95 -16.71 -4.83
CA ASN A 495 -4.80 -17.29 -5.54
C ASN A 495 -4.26 -16.35 -6.64
N SER A 496 -5.11 -15.55 -7.27
CA SER A 496 -4.79 -14.78 -8.47
C SER A 496 -5.38 -13.37 -8.45
N ILE A 497 -4.92 -12.55 -9.40
CA ILE A 497 -5.48 -11.23 -9.69
C ILE A 497 -6.66 -11.43 -10.64
N ASN A 498 -7.89 -11.24 -10.15
CA ASN A 498 -9.13 -11.55 -10.88
C ASN A 498 -10.21 -10.46 -10.77
N ILE A 499 -9.89 -9.35 -10.11
CA ILE A 499 -10.68 -8.13 -10.01
C ILE A 499 -9.77 -6.93 -10.22
#